data_AF-A0A2N3I2W2-F1
#
_entry.id   AF-A0A2N3I2W2-F1
#
_cell.length_a   1.000
_cell.length_b   1.000
_cell.length_c   1.000
_cell.angle_alpha   90.00
_cell.angle_beta   90.00
_cell.angle_gamma   90.00
#
_symmetry.space_group_name_H-M   'P 1'
#
loop_
_entity.id
_entity.type
_entity.pdbx_description
1 polymer ?
#
loop_
_entity_poly.entity_id
_entity_poly.type
_entity_poly.pdbx_seq_one_letter_code
_entity_poly.pdbx_strand_id
1 'polypeptide(L)'
;MRKIAANYIFPVTATPLKNGIIVLDEKNYIVDIIDTKGQFKEIQNLEFYSGVIIPGFIDVFTLLSISSFSKNDFEKCLQDDFGSALKKRLLQKETTPATVQKGINQLEAYGTVAAADYFTVNDHAEQKRKSKLYFSDSNAVESNCSLQIPISNKQLNPTQSVLLNQMILEKLNGFIPAASEMSRYCIGTGSLGTHSKLSVFEELKAFQKILPALTFWELIKWGTINGAKHLQIENKFGSLEIGKKPGLNLLTNLDYSNQKFNTVSELKVLV
;
A
#
# COMPACT_ATOMS: atom_id res chain seq x y z
N MET A 1 15.76 -11.71 20.22
CA MET A 1 15.98 -11.65 18.75
C MET A 1 15.18 -12.74 18.06
N ARG A 2 14.34 -12.39 17.10
CA ARG A 2 13.53 -13.33 16.28
C ARG A 2 14.20 -13.49 14.91
N LYS A 3 14.40 -14.72 14.42
CA LYS A 3 14.98 -14.96 13.08
C LYS A 3 13.90 -15.53 12.16
N ILE A 4 13.72 -14.94 10.98
CA ILE A 4 12.66 -15.30 10.03
C ILE A 4 13.26 -15.50 8.64
N ALA A 5 13.10 -16.70 8.09
CA ALA A 5 13.39 -17.04 6.70
C ALA A 5 12.09 -17.24 5.90
N ALA A 6 12.20 -17.11 4.57
CA ALA A 6 11.14 -17.48 3.63
C ALA A 6 11.75 -17.88 2.28
N ASN A 7 10.95 -18.45 1.36
CA ASN A 7 11.44 -18.79 0.01
C ASN A 7 12.05 -17.56 -0.69
N TYR A 8 11.46 -16.38 -0.50
CA TYR A 8 12.09 -15.10 -0.79
C TYR A 8 11.81 -14.07 0.31
N ILE A 9 12.81 -13.23 0.58
CA ILE A 9 12.63 -11.93 1.23
C ILE A 9 12.86 -10.85 0.18
N PHE A 10 11.98 -9.87 0.07
CA PHE A 10 12.09 -8.82 -0.95
C PHE A 10 12.23 -7.44 -0.28
N PRO A 11 13.45 -6.88 -0.23
CA PRO A 11 13.69 -5.56 0.34
C PRO A 11 13.01 -4.39 -0.38
N VAL A 12 12.47 -4.64 -1.58
CA VAL A 12 11.94 -3.71 -2.60
C VAL A 12 12.93 -2.68 -3.15
N THR A 13 13.98 -2.35 -2.39
CA THR A 13 15.14 -1.55 -2.79
C THR A 13 16.24 -2.36 -3.49
N ALA A 14 16.25 -3.68 -3.32
CA ALA A 14 17.18 -4.63 -3.93
C ALA A 14 16.45 -5.83 -4.57
N THR A 15 17.20 -6.73 -5.22
CA THR A 15 16.67 -8.00 -5.75
C THR A 15 16.13 -8.91 -4.64
N PRO A 16 15.11 -9.75 -4.89
CA PRO A 16 14.61 -10.72 -3.92
C PRO A 16 15.71 -11.70 -3.46
N LEU A 17 15.90 -11.83 -2.15
CA LEU A 17 16.84 -12.73 -1.51
C LEU A 17 16.23 -14.13 -1.39
N LYS A 18 16.64 -15.05 -2.28
CA LYS A 18 16.18 -16.45 -2.26
C LYS A 18 16.68 -17.16 -1.01
N ASN A 19 15.77 -17.73 -0.23
CA ASN A 19 16.06 -18.34 1.08
C ASN A 19 16.77 -17.38 2.04
N GLY A 20 16.55 -16.07 1.94
CA GLY A 20 17.14 -15.06 2.83
C GLY A 20 16.67 -15.19 4.29
N ILE A 21 17.28 -14.41 5.18
CA ILE A 21 16.88 -14.34 6.60
C ILE A 21 16.80 -12.88 7.04
N ILE A 22 15.74 -12.51 7.75
CA ILE A 22 15.62 -11.25 8.50
C ILE A 22 15.80 -11.57 9.99
N VAL A 23 16.57 -10.75 10.71
CA VAL A 23 16.66 -10.79 12.17
C VAL A 23 16.01 -9.55 12.75
N LEU A 24 15.09 -9.75 13.69
CA LEU A 24 14.36 -8.70 14.39
C LEU A 24 14.76 -8.61 15.87
N ASP A 25 14.75 -7.39 16.41
CA ASP A 25 14.77 -7.14 17.85
C ASP A 25 13.39 -7.39 18.50
N GLU A 26 13.30 -7.19 19.81
CA GLU A 26 12.07 -7.37 20.60
C GLU A 26 11.01 -6.30 20.33
N LYS A 27 11.35 -5.25 19.60
CA LYS A 27 10.48 -4.16 19.17
C LYS A 27 10.12 -4.27 17.68
N ASN A 28 10.52 -5.35 16.99
CA ASN A 28 10.37 -5.59 15.55
C ASN A 28 11.15 -4.63 14.63
N TYR A 29 12.24 -4.01 15.11
CA TYR A 29 13.24 -3.40 14.22
C TYR A 29 14.08 -4.48 13.54
N ILE A 30 14.36 -4.29 12.25
CA ILE A 30 15.33 -5.11 11.52
C ILE A 30 16.73 -4.76 12.00
N VAL A 31 17.46 -5.74 12.54
CA VAL A 31 18.86 -5.56 12.96
C VAL A 31 19.86 -6.18 11.99
N ASP A 32 19.43 -7.15 11.18
CA ASP A 32 20.26 -7.84 10.19
C ASP A 32 19.39 -8.41 9.06
N ILE A 33 19.96 -8.49 7.85
CA ILE A 33 19.37 -9.12 6.67
C ILE A 33 20.46 -9.96 5.98
N ILE A 34 20.32 -11.28 6.07
CA ILE A 34 21.31 -12.24 5.57
C ILE A 34 20.86 -12.74 4.20
N ASP A 35 21.63 -12.40 3.16
CA ASP A 35 21.58 -13.11 1.88
C ASP A 35 22.30 -14.45 2.00
N THR A 36 21.54 -15.55 1.99
CA THR A 36 22.10 -16.91 1.99
C THR A 36 22.61 -17.35 0.61
N LYS A 37 22.40 -16.54 -0.44
CA LYS A 37 22.71 -16.89 -1.85
C LYS A 37 22.02 -18.18 -2.29
N GLY A 38 20.85 -18.45 -1.71
CA GLY A 38 20.10 -19.70 -1.83
C GLY A 38 20.64 -20.88 -1.01
N GLN A 39 21.86 -20.79 -0.46
CA GLN A 39 22.54 -21.81 0.34
C GLN A 39 22.02 -21.82 1.78
N PHE A 40 20.77 -22.24 1.93
CA PHE A 40 20.12 -22.33 3.23
C PHE A 40 20.85 -23.31 4.16
N LYS A 41 21.04 -22.89 5.42
CA LYS A 41 21.57 -23.72 6.51
C LYS A 41 20.62 -23.62 7.69
N GLU A 42 20.47 -24.71 8.43
CA GLU A 42 19.70 -24.71 9.67
C GLU A 42 20.40 -23.81 10.71
N ILE A 43 19.60 -23.01 11.41
CA ILE A 43 20.06 -22.11 12.48
C ILE A 43 19.08 -22.24 13.64
N GLN A 44 19.59 -22.33 14.86
CA GLN A 44 18.75 -22.45 16.07
C GLN A 44 17.72 -21.31 16.15
N ASN A 45 16.47 -21.68 16.43
CA ASN A 45 15.31 -20.76 16.55
C ASN A 45 15.12 -19.88 15.30
N LEU A 46 15.21 -20.49 14.12
CA LEU A 46 14.85 -19.89 12.83
C LEU A 46 13.44 -20.32 12.43
N GLU A 47 12.52 -19.37 12.31
CA GLU A 47 11.22 -19.62 11.67
C GLU A 47 11.40 -19.67 10.15
N PHE A 48 10.72 -20.60 9.47
CA PHE A 48 10.67 -20.64 8.00
C PHE A 48 9.23 -20.52 7.51
N TYR A 49 8.98 -19.62 6.55
CA TYR A 49 7.67 -19.39 5.95
C TYR A 49 7.67 -19.69 4.44
N SER A 50 6.77 -20.59 4.01
CA SER A 50 6.57 -20.91 2.59
C SER A 50 5.84 -19.76 1.87
N GLY A 51 6.60 -18.82 1.30
CA GLY A 51 6.06 -17.60 0.70
C GLY A 51 7.12 -16.54 0.41
N VAL A 52 6.65 -15.31 0.17
CA VAL A 52 7.48 -14.11 -0.02
C VAL A 52 7.24 -13.14 1.14
N ILE A 53 8.29 -12.74 1.84
CA ILE A 53 8.21 -11.69 2.86
C ILE A 53 8.53 -10.32 2.25
N ILE A 54 7.67 -9.34 2.53
CA ILE A 54 7.71 -7.97 1.99
C ILE A 54 7.48 -6.94 3.13
N PRO A 55 7.75 -5.63 2.90
CA PRO A 55 7.35 -4.58 3.83
C PRO A 55 5.84 -4.56 4.10
N GLY A 56 5.44 -3.94 5.20
CA GLY A 56 4.08 -3.45 5.39
C GLY A 56 3.65 -2.54 4.24
N PHE A 57 2.39 -2.65 3.82
CA PHE A 57 1.82 -1.84 2.74
C PHE A 57 1.57 -0.40 3.20
N ILE A 58 1.56 0.52 2.22
CA ILE A 58 1.34 1.94 2.39
C ILE A 58 0.14 2.33 1.51
N ASP A 59 -0.91 2.88 2.13
CA ASP A 59 -2.07 3.41 1.42
C ASP A 59 -1.97 4.94 1.33
N VAL A 60 -1.87 5.52 0.13
CA VAL A 60 -1.72 6.98 -0.03
C VAL A 60 -3.04 7.73 -0.13
N PHE A 61 -4.19 7.04 -0.07
CA PHE A 61 -5.50 7.67 -0.22
C PHE A 61 -6.61 6.85 0.46
N THR A 62 -6.95 7.22 1.69
CA THR A 62 -8.13 6.74 2.43
C THR A 62 -9.10 7.87 2.79
N LEU A 63 -10.34 7.48 3.08
CA LEU A 63 -11.47 8.33 3.46
C LEU A 63 -12.24 7.67 4.61
N LEU A 64 -11.55 7.39 5.71
CA LEU A 64 -12.00 6.56 6.85
C LEU A 64 -13.26 7.11 7.54
N SER A 65 -13.32 8.43 7.64
CA SER A 65 -14.40 9.19 8.27
C SER A 65 -15.51 9.61 7.30
N ILE A 66 -15.51 9.15 6.04
CA ILE A 66 -16.48 9.59 5.02
C ILE A 66 -16.96 8.37 4.19
N SER A 67 -17.60 7.40 4.84
CA SER A 67 -18.17 6.22 4.13
C SER A 67 -19.38 6.57 3.25
N SER A 68 -19.94 7.77 3.40
CA SER A 68 -20.96 8.37 2.54
C SER A 68 -20.42 8.75 1.14
N PHE A 69 -19.10 8.76 0.95
CA PHE A 69 -18.44 8.94 -0.34
C PHE A 69 -18.51 7.64 -1.15
N SER A 70 -19.31 7.63 -2.21
CA SER A 70 -19.63 6.43 -3.00
C SER A 70 -18.72 6.28 -4.23
N LYS A 71 -18.79 5.11 -4.90
CA LYS A 71 -18.17 4.92 -6.23
C LYS A 71 -18.53 6.05 -7.23
N ASN A 72 -19.79 6.46 -7.27
CA ASN A 72 -20.29 7.54 -8.14
C ASN A 72 -19.68 8.92 -7.79
N ASP A 73 -19.34 9.16 -6.52
CA ASP A 73 -18.64 10.39 -6.11
C ASP A 73 -17.17 10.36 -6.55
N PHE A 74 -16.50 9.20 -6.41
CA PHE A 74 -15.12 9.00 -6.88
C PHE A 74 -15.01 9.15 -8.40
N GLU A 75 -15.91 8.54 -9.18
CA GLU A 75 -15.94 8.71 -10.64
C GLU A 75 -16.09 10.18 -11.05
N LYS A 76 -16.91 10.95 -10.33
CA LYS A 76 -17.05 12.40 -10.54
C LYS A 76 -15.82 13.21 -10.14
N CYS A 77 -14.83 12.61 -9.49
CA CYS A 77 -13.52 13.23 -9.21
C CYS A 77 -12.47 12.91 -10.29
N LEU A 78 -12.74 12.01 -11.24
CA LEU A 78 -11.82 11.64 -12.31
C LEU A 78 -11.75 12.73 -13.39
N GLN A 79 -11.15 13.86 -13.02
CA GLN A 79 -11.06 15.10 -13.79
C GLN A 79 -9.65 15.69 -13.72
N ASP A 80 -9.38 16.64 -14.62
CA ASP A 80 -8.11 17.30 -14.86
C ASP A 80 -7.40 17.90 -13.63
N ASP A 81 -8.18 18.25 -12.59
CA ASP A 81 -7.74 18.58 -11.24
C ASP A 81 -8.50 17.69 -10.23
N PHE A 82 -7.97 16.48 -10.02
CA PHE A 82 -8.49 15.52 -9.05
C PHE A 82 -8.54 16.09 -7.63
N GLY A 83 -7.55 16.90 -7.22
CA GLY A 83 -7.47 17.47 -5.88
C GLY A 83 -8.62 18.42 -5.56
N SER A 84 -8.92 19.36 -6.47
CA SER A 84 -10.06 20.27 -6.32
C SER A 84 -11.41 19.56 -6.51
N ALA A 85 -11.49 18.60 -7.45
CA ALA A 85 -12.72 17.83 -7.68
C ALA A 85 -13.08 16.97 -6.45
N LEU A 86 -12.10 16.29 -5.86
CA LEU A 86 -12.20 15.57 -4.60
C LEU A 86 -12.64 16.51 -3.47
N LYS A 87 -11.92 17.62 -3.23
CA LYS A 87 -12.25 18.60 -2.18
C LYS A 87 -13.69 19.07 -2.26
N LYS A 88 -14.15 19.44 -3.47
CA LYS A 88 -15.53 19.85 -3.74
C LYS A 88 -16.56 18.76 -3.41
N ARG A 89 -16.20 17.48 -3.50
CA ARG A 89 -17.07 16.36 -3.09
C ARG A 89 -17.00 16.06 -1.60
N LEU A 90 -15.82 16.07 -0.97
CA LEU A 90 -15.69 15.82 0.48
C LEU A 90 -16.43 16.88 1.30
N LEU A 91 -16.39 18.15 0.88
CA LEU A 91 -17.16 19.25 1.49
C LEU A 91 -18.69 19.13 1.29
N GLN A 92 -19.17 18.15 0.51
CA GLN A 92 -20.60 17.85 0.30
C GLN A 92 -21.04 16.57 1.03
N LYS A 93 -20.23 16.04 1.94
CA LYS A 93 -20.48 14.77 2.64
C LYS A 93 -20.46 14.94 4.16
N GLU A 94 -21.42 14.31 4.81
CA GLU A 94 -21.44 14.12 6.26
C GLU A 94 -20.34 13.13 6.67
N THR A 95 -19.69 13.40 7.81
CA THR A 95 -18.72 12.49 8.42
C THR A 95 -19.42 11.31 9.08
N THR A 96 -18.73 10.17 9.12
CA THR A 96 -19.21 8.90 9.67
C THR A 96 -18.19 8.33 10.66
N PRO A 97 -17.97 8.93 11.85
CA PRO A 97 -16.88 8.53 12.76
C PRO A 97 -16.94 7.05 13.20
N ALA A 98 -18.14 6.48 13.22
CA ALA A 98 -18.38 5.05 13.44
C ALA A 98 -17.66 4.13 12.43
N THR A 99 -17.35 4.59 11.22
CA THR A 99 -16.61 3.80 10.23
C THR A 99 -15.10 3.86 10.37
N VAL A 100 -14.56 4.84 11.11
CA VAL A 100 -13.09 5.03 11.23
C VAL A 100 -12.45 3.81 11.87
N GLN A 101 -12.96 3.33 13.00
CA GLN A 101 -12.41 2.13 13.64
C GLN A 101 -12.53 0.88 12.75
N LYS A 102 -13.63 0.75 11.99
CA LYS A 102 -13.80 -0.38 11.05
C LYS A 102 -12.77 -0.32 9.91
N GLY A 103 -12.47 0.88 9.41
CA GLY A 103 -11.45 1.10 8.38
C GLY A 103 -10.04 0.84 8.92
N ILE A 104 -9.68 1.39 10.09
CA ILE A 104 -8.43 1.09 10.80
C ILE A 104 -8.24 -0.43 10.96
N ASN A 105 -9.26 -1.13 11.45
CA ASN A 105 -9.20 -2.57 11.67
C ASN A 105 -8.99 -3.35 10.35
N GLN A 106 -9.54 -2.89 9.21
CA GLN A 106 -9.26 -3.50 7.90
C GLN A 106 -7.84 -3.20 7.42
N LEU A 107 -7.37 -1.96 7.53
CA LEU A 107 -6.01 -1.57 7.14
C LEU A 107 -4.96 -2.40 7.92
N GLU A 108 -5.10 -2.52 9.23
CA GLU A 108 -4.23 -3.36 10.08
C GLU A 108 -4.35 -4.85 9.71
N ALA A 109 -5.57 -5.40 9.55
CA ALA A 109 -5.78 -6.81 9.22
C ALA A 109 -5.27 -7.21 7.83
N TYR A 110 -5.21 -6.26 6.88
CA TYR A 110 -4.70 -6.46 5.53
C TYR A 110 -3.26 -5.97 5.33
N GLY A 111 -2.51 -5.79 6.42
CA GLY A 111 -1.06 -5.59 6.36
C GLY A 111 -0.61 -4.19 5.95
N THR A 112 -1.48 -3.20 6.07
CA THR A 112 -1.06 -1.79 5.98
C THR A 112 -0.29 -1.41 7.24
N VAL A 113 0.71 -0.55 7.13
CA VAL A 113 1.47 0.01 8.27
C VAL A 113 1.46 1.53 8.32
N ALA A 114 1.17 2.18 7.19
CA ALA A 114 0.91 3.60 7.12
C ALA A 114 -0.20 3.91 6.11
N ALA A 115 -1.04 4.89 6.43
CA ALA A 115 -2.09 5.37 5.55
C ALA A 115 -2.11 6.91 5.53
N ALA A 116 -2.51 7.51 4.41
CA ALA A 116 -2.95 8.90 4.36
C ALA A 116 -4.47 8.95 4.34
N ASP A 117 -5.08 9.73 5.24
CA ASP A 117 -6.53 9.87 5.35
C ASP A 117 -6.96 11.31 5.13
N TYR A 118 -7.95 11.49 4.23
CA TYR A 118 -8.44 12.80 3.82
C TYR A 118 -9.83 13.04 4.42
N PHE A 119 -9.91 13.95 5.40
CA PHE A 119 -11.12 14.23 6.16
C PHE A 119 -11.52 15.71 6.07
N THR A 120 -12.72 16.04 6.55
CA THR A 120 -13.23 17.42 6.69
C THR A 120 -13.35 17.88 8.14
N VAL A 121 -13.53 16.95 9.08
CA VAL A 121 -13.57 17.18 10.54
C VAL A 121 -12.71 16.11 11.22
N ASN A 122 -11.84 16.50 12.15
CA ASN A 122 -10.94 15.57 12.87
C ASN A 122 -11.52 15.13 14.22
N ASP A 123 -12.76 14.64 14.21
CA ASP A 123 -13.48 14.10 15.37
C ASP A 123 -12.95 12.73 15.86
N HIS A 124 -12.00 12.15 15.13
CA HIS A 124 -11.54 10.76 15.26
C HIS A 124 -10.03 10.59 15.48
N ALA A 125 -9.29 11.70 15.70
CA ALA A 125 -7.84 11.68 15.99
C ALA A 125 -7.44 10.68 17.10
N GLU A 126 -8.28 10.55 18.13
CA GLU A 126 -8.05 9.66 19.27
C GLU A 126 -8.17 8.15 18.91
N GLN A 127 -8.90 7.81 17.85
CA GLN A 127 -8.95 6.45 17.31
C GLN A 127 -7.66 6.14 16.53
N LYS A 128 -7.23 7.08 15.67
CA LYS A 128 -5.94 7.00 14.95
C LYS A 128 -4.76 6.90 15.90
N ARG A 129 -4.73 7.70 16.98
CA ARG A 129 -3.68 7.69 18.02
C ARG A 129 -3.56 6.36 18.79
N LYS A 130 -4.61 5.52 18.78
CA LYS A 130 -4.63 4.18 19.41
C LYS A 130 -4.27 3.05 18.45
N SER A 131 -4.27 3.30 17.15
CA SER A 131 -3.84 2.34 16.13
C SER A 131 -2.32 2.14 16.16
N LYS A 132 -1.86 1.02 15.58
CA LYS A 132 -0.43 0.79 15.31
C LYS A 132 0.04 1.44 14.00
N LEU A 133 -0.91 1.86 13.16
CA LEU A 133 -0.64 2.51 11.87
C LEU A 133 -0.03 3.90 12.08
N TYR A 134 0.84 4.31 11.16
CA TYR A 134 1.20 5.71 10.99
C TYR A 134 0.17 6.40 10.09
N PHE A 135 -0.30 7.58 10.50
CA PHE A 135 -1.25 8.38 9.72
C PHE A 135 -0.59 9.66 9.17
N SER A 136 -0.64 9.83 7.86
CA SER A 136 -0.31 11.06 7.15
C SER A 136 -1.61 11.81 6.86
N ASP A 137 -2.14 12.43 7.91
CA ASP A 137 -3.48 13.03 7.94
C ASP A 137 -3.56 14.35 7.15
N SER A 138 -4.59 14.50 6.32
CA SER A 138 -4.81 15.70 5.50
C SER A 138 -6.22 16.25 5.65
N ASN A 139 -6.34 17.48 6.15
CA ASN A 139 -7.62 18.19 6.17
C ASN A 139 -7.93 18.74 4.77
N ALA A 140 -8.98 18.21 4.14
CA ALA A 140 -9.47 18.64 2.84
C ALA A 140 -10.12 20.04 2.87
N VAL A 141 -10.46 20.60 4.04
CA VAL A 141 -10.86 22.01 4.17
C VAL A 141 -9.65 22.92 3.91
N GLU A 142 -8.51 22.59 4.52
CA GLU A 142 -7.30 23.43 4.53
C GLU A 142 -6.46 23.27 3.25
N SER A 143 -6.31 22.04 2.77
CA SER A 143 -5.44 21.69 1.64
C SER A 143 -6.18 21.03 0.46
N ASN A 144 -5.48 20.84 -0.65
CA ASN A 144 -5.92 19.97 -1.75
C ASN A 144 -5.06 18.70 -1.74
N CYS A 145 -5.61 17.57 -2.20
CA CYS A 145 -4.82 16.36 -2.42
C CYS A 145 -3.72 16.62 -3.47
N SER A 146 -2.48 16.24 -3.16
CA SER A 146 -1.29 16.45 -4.01
C SER A 146 -1.05 15.32 -5.00
N LEU A 147 -1.84 14.24 -4.95
CA LEU A 147 -1.82 13.16 -5.92
C LEU A 147 -2.51 13.58 -7.21
N GLN A 148 -1.90 13.21 -8.34
CA GLN A 148 -2.58 13.20 -9.63
C GLN A 148 -3.10 11.80 -9.94
N ILE A 149 -4.00 11.70 -10.90
CA ILE A 149 -4.47 10.44 -11.50
C ILE A 149 -4.05 10.40 -12.97
N PRO A 150 -3.93 9.22 -13.62
CA PRO A 150 -3.83 9.16 -15.06
C PRO A 150 -5.19 9.53 -15.69
N ILE A 151 -5.16 10.28 -16.79
CA ILE A 151 -6.34 10.73 -17.54
C ILE A 151 -5.99 10.66 -19.03
N SER A 152 -6.91 10.18 -19.85
CA SER A 152 -6.74 10.13 -21.30
C SER A 152 -6.38 11.51 -21.86
N ASN A 153 -5.34 11.55 -22.70
CA ASN A 153 -4.87 12.73 -23.44
C ASN A 153 -4.19 13.85 -22.61
N LYS A 154 -3.85 13.64 -21.32
CA LYS A 154 -3.09 14.61 -20.51
C LYS A 154 -1.72 14.05 -20.08
N GLN A 155 -0.68 14.86 -20.21
CA GLN A 155 0.64 14.53 -19.66
C GLN A 155 0.64 14.67 -18.13
N LEU A 156 1.13 13.65 -17.44
CA LEU A 156 1.33 13.65 -15.99
C LEU A 156 2.41 14.67 -15.59
N ASN A 157 2.22 15.38 -14.49
CA ASN A 157 3.26 16.22 -13.91
C ASN A 157 4.41 15.31 -13.39
N PRO A 158 5.66 15.46 -13.87
CA PRO A 158 6.77 14.59 -13.47
C PRO A 158 7.12 14.66 -11.97
N THR A 159 6.72 15.72 -11.24
CA THR A 159 7.07 15.89 -9.82
C THR A 159 6.04 15.31 -8.84
N GLN A 160 4.85 14.92 -9.30
CA GLN A 160 3.77 14.42 -8.42
C GLN A 160 3.61 12.89 -8.50
N SER A 161 3.36 12.24 -7.36
CA SER A 161 2.97 10.83 -7.33
C SER A 161 1.60 10.61 -7.98
N VAL A 162 1.41 9.44 -8.57
CA VAL A 162 0.21 9.07 -9.32
C VAL A 162 -0.60 8.07 -8.51
N LEU A 163 -1.80 8.45 -8.08
CA LEU A 163 -2.74 7.55 -7.42
C LEU A 163 -3.31 6.55 -8.43
N LEU A 164 -3.31 5.28 -8.06
CA LEU A 164 -4.02 4.20 -8.73
C LEU A 164 -4.91 3.45 -7.75
N ASN A 165 -6.07 3.03 -8.24
CA ASN A 165 -6.91 1.96 -7.70
C ASN A 165 -7.68 1.29 -8.85
N GLN A 166 -8.37 0.19 -8.58
CA GLN A 166 -9.09 -0.59 -9.60
C GLN A 166 -10.09 0.28 -10.36
N MET A 167 -10.78 1.20 -9.68
CA MET A 167 -11.74 2.10 -10.31
C MET A 167 -11.10 3.08 -11.31
N ILE A 168 -9.88 3.55 -11.06
CA ILE A 168 -9.11 4.35 -12.02
C ILE A 168 -8.78 3.49 -13.24
N LEU A 169 -8.25 2.28 -13.03
CA LEU A 169 -7.82 1.40 -14.12
C LEU A 169 -9.00 0.90 -14.99
N GLU A 170 -10.15 0.60 -14.37
CA GLU A 170 -11.41 0.21 -15.03
C GLU A 170 -11.97 1.32 -15.94
N LYS A 171 -11.68 2.59 -15.67
CA LYS A 171 -12.15 3.74 -16.48
C LYS A 171 -11.18 4.13 -17.60
N LEU A 172 -9.92 3.72 -17.52
CA LEU A 172 -8.84 4.13 -18.43
C LEU A 172 -8.53 3.13 -19.55
N ASN A 173 -9.44 2.18 -19.84
CA ASN A 173 -9.48 1.30 -21.01
C ASN A 173 -8.19 1.25 -21.87
N GLY A 174 -7.21 0.43 -21.45
CA GLY A 174 -5.92 0.33 -22.13
C GLY A 174 -4.80 1.19 -21.53
N PHE A 175 -4.91 1.60 -20.25
CA PHE A 175 -3.80 2.20 -19.51
C PHE A 175 -2.55 1.31 -19.54
N ILE A 176 -1.44 1.86 -20.04
CA ILE A 176 -0.12 1.23 -20.03
C ILE A 176 0.77 2.05 -19.08
N PRO A 177 1.35 1.44 -18.02
CA PRO A 177 2.32 2.11 -17.15
C PRO A 177 3.56 2.53 -17.95
N ALA A 178 3.93 3.81 -17.89
CA ALA A 178 5.11 4.31 -18.56
C ALA A 178 6.36 4.01 -17.71
N ALA A 179 7.43 3.53 -18.34
CA ALA A 179 8.63 3.03 -17.65
C ALA A 179 9.31 4.09 -16.75
N SER A 180 9.26 5.37 -17.14
CA SER A 180 9.78 6.50 -16.36
C SER A 180 8.98 6.77 -15.08
N GLU A 181 7.71 6.35 -15.04
CA GLU A 181 6.75 6.69 -13.98
C GLU A 181 6.62 5.57 -12.92
N MET A 182 7.31 4.44 -13.11
CA MET A 182 7.22 3.23 -12.28
C MET A 182 7.53 3.45 -10.79
N SER A 183 8.25 4.52 -10.44
CA SER A 183 8.57 4.95 -9.08
C SER A 183 7.55 5.94 -8.47
N ARG A 184 6.60 6.44 -9.28
CA ARG A 184 5.59 7.44 -8.89
C ARG A 184 4.19 6.85 -8.69
N TYR A 185 3.88 5.70 -9.27
CA TYR A 185 2.61 4.99 -9.06
C TYR A 185 2.46 4.51 -7.61
N CYS A 186 1.37 4.91 -6.95
CA CYS A 186 1.05 4.62 -5.55
C CYS A 186 -0.40 4.10 -5.44
N ILE A 187 -0.68 3.26 -4.44
CA ILE A 187 -2.00 2.63 -4.24
C ILE A 187 -2.81 3.37 -3.18
N GLY A 188 -4.12 3.51 -3.36
CA GLY A 188 -4.99 3.89 -2.23
C GLY A 188 -6.46 3.50 -2.33
N THR A 189 -7.02 3.01 -1.22
CA THR A 189 -8.27 2.24 -1.16
C THR A 189 -9.52 3.06 -0.81
N GLY A 190 -9.39 4.37 -0.61
CA GLY A 190 -10.50 5.31 -0.46
C GLY A 190 -11.40 5.05 0.76
N SER A 191 -12.70 5.00 0.53
CA SER A 191 -13.73 4.82 1.57
C SER A 191 -14.36 3.41 1.55
N LEU A 192 -14.98 3.03 2.67
CA LEU A 192 -15.87 1.86 2.73
C LEU A 192 -17.18 1.99 1.92
N GLY A 193 -17.44 3.16 1.31
CA GLY A 193 -18.47 3.38 0.28
C GLY A 193 -17.96 3.26 -1.16
N THR A 194 -16.64 3.15 -1.35
CA THR A 194 -15.98 2.85 -2.64
C THR A 194 -15.52 1.41 -2.74
N HIS A 195 -14.95 0.85 -1.65
CA HIS A 195 -14.33 -0.48 -1.62
C HIS A 195 -14.90 -1.34 -0.49
N SER A 196 -15.05 -2.65 -0.73
CA SER A 196 -15.54 -3.62 0.27
C SER A 196 -14.49 -4.02 1.31
N LYS A 197 -13.21 -3.86 0.95
CA LYS A 197 -12.02 -4.03 1.80
C LYS A 197 -11.09 -2.85 1.57
N LEU A 198 -10.62 -2.20 2.62
CA LEU A 198 -9.46 -1.32 2.56
C LEU A 198 -8.19 -2.18 2.56
N SER A 199 -7.81 -2.69 1.39
CA SER A 199 -6.69 -3.62 1.22
C SER A 199 -5.88 -3.32 -0.04
N VAL A 200 -4.67 -2.76 0.14
CA VAL A 200 -3.67 -2.60 -0.92
C VAL A 200 -3.39 -3.92 -1.64
N PHE A 201 -3.42 -5.06 -0.94
CA PHE A 201 -3.18 -6.38 -1.56
C PHE A 201 -4.27 -6.80 -2.55
N GLU A 202 -5.54 -6.52 -2.25
CA GLU A 202 -6.64 -6.82 -3.19
C GLU A 202 -6.57 -5.91 -4.42
N GLU A 203 -6.17 -4.64 -4.25
CA GLU A 203 -5.86 -3.74 -5.36
C GLU A 203 -4.73 -4.31 -6.24
N LEU A 204 -3.59 -4.72 -5.67
CA LEU A 204 -2.49 -5.32 -6.45
C LEU A 204 -2.94 -6.59 -7.22
N LYS A 205 -3.81 -7.42 -6.62
CA LYS A 205 -4.41 -8.60 -7.28
C LYS A 205 -5.43 -8.24 -8.37
N ALA A 206 -6.12 -7.11 -8.26
CA ALA A 206 -6.97 -6.58 -9.33
C ALA A 206 -6.13 -6.00 -10.47
N PHE A 207 -5.11 -5.20 -10.14
CA PHE A 207 -4.24 -4.53 -11.10
C PHE A 207 -3.57 -5.52 -12.04
N GLN A 208 -3.07 -6.65 -11.55
CA GLN A 208 -2.36 -7.61 -12.39
C GLN A 208 -3.26 -8.32 -13.42
N LYS A 209 -4.59 -8.31 -13.23
CA LYS A 209 -5.56 -8.80 -14.23
C LYS A 209 -5.74 -7.80 -15.36
N ILE A 210 -5.71 -6.50 -15.03
CA ILE A 210 -5.84 -5.39 -15.99
C ILE A 210 -4.49 -5.14 -16.71
N LEU A 211 -3.38 -5.35 -16.00
CA LEU A 211 -2.01 -5.08 -16.42
C LEU A 211 -1.16 -6.38 -16.42
N PRO A 212 -1.51 -7.39 -17.26
CA PRO A 212 -0.91 -8.73 -17.21
C PRO A 212 0.58 -8.77 -17.55
N ALA A 213 1.15 -7.70 -18.12
CA ALA A 213 2.59 -7.56 -18.30
C ALA A 213 3.34 -7.51 -16.95
N LEU A 214 2.83 -6.78 -15.96
CA LEU A 214 3.54 -6.51 -14.70
C LEU A 214 3.74 -7.79 -13.87
N THR A 215 4.91 -7.90 -13.25
CA THR A 215 5.23 -8.89 -12.21
C THR A 215 4.68 -8.46 -10.85
N PHE A 216 4.53 -9.41 -9.91
CA PHE A 216 4.18 -9.03 -8.54
C PHE A 216 5.27 -8.20 -7.88
N TRP A 217 6.55 -8.36 -8.27
CA TRP A 217 7.66 -7.56 -7.73
C TRP A 217 7.54 -6.06 -8.03
N GLU A 218 7.01 -5.69 -9.20
CA GLU A 218 6.75 -4.29 -9.56
C GLU A 218 5.54 -3.73 -8.80
N LEU A 219 4.45 -4.49 -8.78
CA LEU A 219 3.21 -4.14 -8.06
C LEU A 219 3.44 -3.96 -6.56
N ILE A 220 4.27 -4.81 -5.94
CA ILE A 220 4.65 -4.69 -4.53
C ILE A 220 5.38 -3.37 -4.25
N LYS A 221 6.20 -2.84 -5.18
CA LYS A 221 6.84 -1.52 -5.01
C LYS A 221 5.82 -0.38 -4.96
N TRP A 222 4.79 -0.45 -5.81
CA TRP A 222 3.70 0.55 -5.83
C TRP A 222 2.93 0.58 -4.50
N GLY A 223 2.67 -0.60 -3.92
CA GLY A 223 2.03 -0.73 -2.61
C GLY A 223 2.94 -0.47 -1.40
N THR A 224 4.25 -0.28 -1.58
CA THR A 224 5.22 -0.14 -0.47
C THR A 224 6.08 1.12 -0.61
N ILE A 225 7.28 1.02 -1.20
CA ILE A 225 8.28 2.10 -1.22
C ILE A 225 7.82 3.35 -1.97
N ASN A 226 7.00 3.21 -3.02
CA ASN A 226 6.48 4.38 -3.75
C ASN A 226 5.56 5.22 -2.85
N GLY A 227 4.64 4.56 -2.13
CA GLY A 227 3.77 5.23 -1.16
C GLY A 227 4.54 5.82 0.03
N ALA A 228 5.54 5.10 0.55
CA ALA A 228 6.39 5.62 1.63
C ALA A 228 7.14 6.90 1.22
N LYS A 229 7.66 6.97 -0.01
CA LYS A 229 8.30 8.17 -0.56
C LYS A 229 7.33 9.31 -0.81
N HIS A 230 6.11 9.02 -1.28
CA HIS A 230 5.07 10.04 -1.45
C HIS A 230 4.74 10.73 -0.11
N LEU A 231 4.64 9.96 0.97
CA LEU A 231 4.33 10.44 2.32
C LEU A 231 5.57 10.87 3.13
N GLN A 232 6.78 10.83 2.54
CA GLN A 232 8.06 11.22 3.16
C GLN A 232 8.40 10.42 4.45
N ILE A 233 8.09 9.12 4.44
CA ILE A 233 8.29 8.17 5.56
C ILE A 233 9.13 6.95 5.18
N GLU A 234 9.82 6.98 4.04
CA GLU A 234 10.71 5.91 3.57
C GLU A 234 11.96 5.70 4.44
N ASN A 235 12.24 6.64 5.35
CA ASN A 235 13.23 6.46 6.42
C ASN A 235 12.82 5.39 7.45
N LYS A 236 11.53 5.05 7.55
CA LYS A 236 10.95 4.15 8.56
C LYS A 236 10.17 2.98 7.98
N PHE A 237 9.48 3.19 6.86
CA PHE A 237 8.52 2.26 6.27
C PHE A 237 8.81 1.93 4.79
N GLY A 238 8.00 1.03 4.21
CA GLY A 238 7.98 0.72 2.77
C GLY A 238 9.19 -0.04 2.21
N SER A 239 10.17 -0.41 3.04
CA SER A 239 11.41 -1.08 2.62
C SER A 239 11.96 -1.97 3.75
N LEU A 240 12.64 -3.08 3.40
CA LEU A 240 13.29 -3.94 4.39
C LEU A 240 14.77 -3.59 4.47
N GLU A 241 15.13 -2.75 5.43
CA GLU A 241 16.49 -2.27 5.65
C GLU A 241 16.83 -2.28 7.15
N ILE A 242 18.10 -2.48 7.48
CA ILE A 242 18.59 -2.48 8.86
C ILE A 242 18.32 -1.11 9.51
N GLY A 243 17.83 -1.12 10.76
CA GLY A 243 17.40 0.05 11.51
C GLY A 243 15.93 0.45 11.29
N LYS A 244 15.24 -0.08 10.27
CA LYS A 244 13.82 0.22 10.03
C LYS A 244 12.88 -0.71 10.80
N LYS A 245 11.65 -0.24 11.01
CA LYS A 245 10.50 -1.03 11.48
C LYS A 245 9.37 -0.92 10.45
N PRO A 246 9.46 -1.62 9.31
CA PRO A 246 8.53 -1.46 8.20
C PRO A 246 7.25 -2.31 8.34
N GLY A 247 7.12 -3.12 9.40
CA GLY A 247 6.21 -4.27 9.43
C GLY A 247 6.61 -5.35 8.41
N LEU A 248 6.12 -6.58 8.57
CA LEU A 248 6.35 -7.64 7.60
C LEU A 248 5.03 -8.32 7.21
N ASN A 249 4.76 -8.35 5.90
CA ASN A 249 3.71 -9.18 5.34
C ASN A 249 4.34 -10.41 4.68
N LEU A 250 3.74 -11.57 4.93
CA LEU A 250 3.96 -12.79 4.17
C LEU A 250 2.89 -12.89 3.09
N LEU A 251 3.32 -13.05 1.84
CA LEU A 251 2.46 -13.42 0.71
C LEU A 251 2.64 -14.90 0.39
N THR A 252 1.55 -15.66 0.35
CA THR A 252 1.54 -17.10 0.07
C THR A 252 0.74 -17.43 -1.20
N ASN A 253 0.86 -18.69 -1.65
CA ASN A 253 0.14 -19.23 -2.81
C ASN A 253 0.34 -18.36 -4.08
N LEU A 254 1.60 -18.08 -4.45
CA LEU A 254 1.98 -17.27 -5.60
C LEU A 254 2.38 -18.14 -6.80
N ASP A 255 2.17 -17.65 -8.02
CA ASP A 255 2.77 -18.23 -9.22
C ASP A 255 4.19 -17.65 -9.39
N TYR A 256 5.18 -18.40 -8.92
CA TYR A 256 6.60 -18.03 -9.04
C TYR A 256 7.14 -18.12 -10.47
N SER A 257 6.54 -18.95 -11.32
CA SER A 257 7.02 -19.19 -12.70
C SER A 257 6.67 -18.01 -13.61
N ASN A 258 5.42 -17.55 -13.54
CA ASN A 258 4.94 -16.39 -14.30
C ASN A 258 5.06 -15.07 -13.51
N GLN A 259 5.50 -15.14 -12.24
CA GLN A 259 5.66 -14.02 -11.31
C GLN A 259 4.33 -13.27 -11.09
N LYS A 260 3.23 -14.02 -10.92
CA LYS A 260 1.86 -13.51 -10.76
C LYS A 260 1.25 -13.88 -9.41
N PHE A 261 0.37 -13.02 -8.91
CA PHE A 261 -0.68 -13.39 -7.98
C PHE A 261 -1.72 -14.27 -8.69
N ASN A 262 -2.47 -15.06 -7.94
CA ASN A 262 -3.63 -15.81 -8.42
C ASN A 262 -4.83 -15.59 -7.47
N THR A 263 -5.94 -16.28 -7.73
CA THR A 263 -7.18 -16.14 -6.95
C THR A 263 -7.08 -16.65 -5.51
N VAL A 264 -6.14 -17.54 -5.21
CA VAL A 264 -5.88 -18.09 -3.86
C VAL A 264 -4.64 -17.48 -3.20
N SER A 265 -4.05 -16.42 -3.78
CA SER A 265 -2.95 -15.69 -3.15
C SER A 265 -3.44 -14.92 -1.92
N GLU A 266 -2.80 -15.22 -0.80
CA GLU A 266 -3.16 -14.77 0.55
C GLU A 266 -2.09 -13.85 1.13
N LEU A 267 -2.48 -13.07 2.14
CA LEU A 267 -1.60 -12.24 2.96
C LEU A 267 -1.74 -12.65 4.42
N LYS A 268 -0.61 -12.71 5.13
CA LYS A 268 -0.54 -12.83 6.58
C LYS A 268 0.43 -11.79 7.15
N VAL A 269 -0.03 -10.97 8.09
CA VAL A 269 0.84 -10.06 8.85
C VAL A 269 1.71 -10.88 9.82
N LEU A 270 3.02 -10.60 9.87
CA LEU A 270 3.99 -11.30 10.73
C LEU A 270 4.50 -10.46 11.91
N VAL A 271 4.61 -9.13 11.77
CA VAL A 271 5.01 -8.13 12.80
C VAL A 271 4.49 -6.73 12.52
#